data_AF-A0A5D5AL04-F1
#
_entry.id   AF-A0A5D5AL04-F1
#
_cell.length_a   1.000
_cell.length_b   1.000
_cell.length_c   1.000
_cell.angle_alpha   90.00
_cell.angle_beta   90.00
_cell.angle_gamma   90.00
#
_symmetry.space_group_name_H-M   'P 1'
#
loop_
_entity.id
_entity.type
_entity.pdbx_description
1 polymer ?
#
loop_
_entity_poly.entity_id
_entity_poly.type
_entity_poly.pdbx_seq_one_letter_code
_entity_poly.pdbx_strand_id
1 'polypeptide(L)'
;MSRSDGGATDTDVDTGRRIQTFDVGSADVNRARELASLRPDDERTLESIAHVFAAERDDLATGFVEAVREHPAADALDRDELDGSLEREQRELLEELPHGECDAAFFDRRISGDETATLLAAGPDAYLGSREVYYEGILRAIADDVKAEYAPETDLEPVEDERTDGGAVTTNADSPNGVSDAVDAVVDRALAFVRVANVDEQLAMRAYASARDDEVEAYEAKLERQQSKLDDYERQIEEYEAKLERTEDSREALETATERVKSSVDEVRSVSDDVTRRTERIDDLADEQEGSINEIAGEISGLSATVEEIASNAEEVSATSERAEELTDDTTDTAQEA
;
A
#
# COMPACT_ATOMS: atom_id res chain seq x y z
N MET A 1 5.98 -27.06 16.13
CA MET A 1 4.53 -27.17 16.36
C MET A 1 3.93 -25.80 16.17
N SER A 2 2.86 -25.72 15.36
CA SER A 2 1.97 -24.57 15.06
C SER A 2 2.63 -23.31 14.49
N ARG A 3 2.37 -22.96 13.21
CA ARG A 3 1.17 -22.23 12.70
C ARG A 3 1.06 -20.84 13.34
N SER A 4 0.76 -19.74 12.68
CA SER A 4 0.50 -19.34 11.29
C SER A 4 -0.08 -17.94 11.46
N ASP A 5 0.45 -16.92 10.81
CA ASP A 5 -0.30 -15.75 10.37
C ASP A 5 0.68 -14.97 9.47
N GLY A 6 0.47 -14.91 8.15
CA GLY A 6 -0.80 -14.53 7.55
C GLY A 6 -0.87 -13.01 7.36
N GLY A 7 0.25 -12.37 7.06
CA GLY A 7 0.27 -10.98 6.58
C GLY A 7 -0.22 -10.96 5.15
N ALA A 8 -1.51 -10.67 4.99
CA ALA A 8 -2.22 -10.56 3.73
C ALA A 8 -1.41 -9.80 2.69
N THR A 9 -1.07 -10.49 1.60
CA THR A 9 -0.81 -9.86 0.32
C THR A 9 -2.10 -9.14 -0.06
N ASP A 10 -2.09 -7.82 0.08
CA ASP A 10 -3.10 -6.93 -0.50
C ASP A 10 -3.02 -7.10 -2.01
N THR A 11 -3.76 -8.11 -2.46
CA THR A 11 -3.89 -8.51 -3.85
C THR A 11 -5.10 -7.75 -4.33
N ASP A 12 -4.97 -6.43 -4.40
CA ASP A 12 -5.90 -5.58 -5.14
C ASP A 12 -5.52 -5.70 -6.62
N VAL A 13 -5.66 -6.93 -7.11
CA VAL A 13 -5.69 -7.32 -8.52
C VAL A 13 -7.14 -7.66 -8.79
N ASP A 14 -8.00 -6.64 -8.81
CA ASP A 14 -9.20 -6.65 -9.63
C ASP A 14 -9.77 -5.23 -9.70
N THR A 15 -9.27 -4.45 -10.63
CA THR A 15 -10.07 -3.35 -11.17
C THR A 15 -10.08 -3.59 -12.66
N GLY A 16 -11.01 -4.45 -13.10
CA GLY A 16 -11.46 -4.46 -14.48
C GLY A 16 -11.51 -3.02 -14.96
N ARG A 17 -10.91 -2.78 -16.12
CA ARG A 17 -10.68 -1.47 -16.75
C ARG A 17 -12.03 -0.85 -17.14
N ARG A 18 -12.87 -0.56 -16.15
CA ARG A 18 -14.11 0.17 -16.26
C ARG A 18 -13.70 1.64 -16.16
N ILE A 19 -13.76 2.29 -17.31
CA ILE A 19 -13.80 3.75 -17.37
C ILE A 19 -14.89 4.19 -16.40
N GLN A 20 -14.53 4.88 -15.31
CA GLN A 20 -15.54 5.49 -14.45
C GLN A 20 -16.34 6.48 -15.30
N THR A 21 -17.66 6.42 -15.13
CA THR A 21 -18.65 7.03 -16.01
C THR A 21 -18.42 8.53 -16.15
N PHE A 22 -18.08 8.93 -17.38
CA PHE A 22 -18.15 10.31 -17.81
C PHE A 22 -19.62 10.66 -18.03
N ASP A 23 -20.21 11.39 -17.08
CA ASP A 23 -21.59 11.87 -17.22
C ASP A 23 -21.66 12.89 -18.37
N VAL A 24 -22.42 12.58 -19.42
CA VAL A 24 -22.54 13.45 -20.59
C VAL A 24 -23.59 14.52 -20.33
N GLY A 25 -23.16 15.75 -20.08
CA GLY A 25 -24.06 16.89 -19.86
C GLY A 25 -24.53 17.55 -21.15
N SER A 26 -25.64 18.33 -21.07
CA SER A 26 -26.13 19.13 -22.20
C SER A 26 -25.09 20.15 -22.71
N ALA A 27 -24.21 20.63 -21.84
CA ALA A 27 -23.11 21.51 -22.26
C ALA A 27 -22.09 20.79 -23.15
N ASP A 28 -21.82 19.52 -22.87
CA ASP A 28 -20.87 18.70 -23.62
C ASP A 28 -21.43 18.35 -24.99
N VAL A 29 -22.70 17.94 -25.05
CA VAL A 29 -23.41 17.70 -26.31
C VAL A 29 -23.49 18.97 -27.15
N ASN A 30 -23.87 20.11 -26.57
CA ASN A 30 -23.95 21.37 -27.32
C ASN A 30 -22.59 21.78 -27.91
N ARG A 31 -21.51 21.60 -27.15
CA ARG A 31 -20.15 21.87 -27.63
C ARG A 31 -19.76 20.92 -28.77
N ALA A 32 -20.03 19.62 -28.63
CA ALA A 32 -19.73 18.64 -29.67
C ALA A 32 -20.53 18.92 -30.95
N ARG A 33 -21.82 19.28 -30.83
CA ARG A 33 -22.67 19.70 -31.95
C ARG A 33 -22.15 20.94 -32.65
N GLU A 34 -21.68 21.95 -31.90
CA GLU A 34 -21.06 23.14 -32.47
C GLU A 34 -19.78 22.80 -33.26
N LEU A 35 -18.91 21.97 -32.70
CA LEU A 35 -17.66 21.54 -33.34
C LEU A 35 -17.91 20.69 -34.60
N ALA A 36 -18.88 19.79 -34.55
CA ALA A 36 -19.30 18.98 -35.70
C ALA A 36 -20.13 19.77 -36.72
N SER A 37 -20.51 21.03 -36.41
CA SER A 37 -21.47 21.81 -37.20
C SER A 37 -22.82 21.10 -37.40
N LEU A 38 -23.26 20.27 -36.45
CA LEU A 38 -24.56 19.58 -36.52
C LEU A 38 -25.70 20.59 -36.30
N ARG A 39 -26.58 20.72 -37.28
CA ARG A 39 -27.67 21.69 -37.31
C ARG A 39 -29.03 20.99 -37.18
N PRO A 40 -30.09 21.72 -36.78
CA PRO A 40 -31.45 21.17 -36.79
C PRO A 40 -31.91 20.66 -38.17
N ASP A 41 -31.34 21.21 -39.24
CA ASP A 41 -31.61 20.75 -40.62
C ASP A 41 -31.03 19.36 -40.87
N ASP A 42 -29.85 19.06 -40.31
CA ASP A 42 -29.22 17.76 -40.40
C ASP A 42 -30.07 16.71 -39.65
N GLU A 43 -30.67 17.06 -38.51
CA GLU A 43 -31.57 16.16 -37.75
C GLU A 43 -32.84 15.80 -38.54
N ARG A 44 -33.44 16.78 -39.22
CA ARG A 44 -34.57 16.51 -40.12
C ARG A 44 -34.17 15.65 -41.31
N THR A 45 -32.96 15.84 -41.84
CA THR A 45 -32.41 14.99 -42.89
C THR A 45 -32.21 13.56 -42.38
N LEU A 46 -31.65 13.37 -41.19
CA LEU A 46 -31.49 12.07 -40.55
C LEU A 46 -32.83 11.36 -40.35
N GLU A 47 -33.84 12.08 -39.88
CA GLU A 47 -35.19 11.54 -39.70
C GLU A 47 -35.79 11.10 -41.04
N SER A 48 -35.56 11.85 -42.12
CA SER A 48 -36.05 11.51 -43.46
C SER A 48 -35.41 10.26 -44.07
N ILE A 49 -34.23 9.87 -43.60
CA ILE A 49 -33.50 8.68 -44.08
C ILE A 49 -33.50 7.55 -43.05
N ALA A 50 -34.33 7.60 -42.01
CA ALA A 50 -34.37 6.57 -40.98
C ALA A 50 -34.65 5.15 -41.54
N HIS A 51 -35.38 5.05 -42.65
CA HIS A 51 -35.60 3.78 -43.34
C HIS A 51 -34.32 3.16 -43.91
N VAL A 52 -33.33 3.98 -44.28
CA VAL A 52 -32.01 3.53 -44.74
C VAL A 52 -31.26 2.85 -43.59
N PHE A 53 -31.27 3.45 -42.40
CA PHE A 53 -30.67 2.86 -41.19
C PHE A 53 -31.38 1.57 -40.79
N ALA A 54 -32.71 1.56 -40.82
CA ALA A 54 -33.50 0.38 -40.48
C ALA A 54 -33.25 -0.80 -41.43
N ALA A 55 -33.00 -0.54 -42.72
CA ALA A 55 -32.69 -1.57 -43.71
C ALA A 55 -31.31 -2.23 -43.46
N GLU A 56 -30.32 -1.45 -43.08
CA GLU A 56 -28.94 -1.92 -42.88
C GLU A 56 -28.64 -2.36 -41.43
N ARG A 57 -29.56 -2.13 -40.50
CA ARG A 57 -29.37 -2.30 -39.04
C ARG A 57 -28.69 -3.61 -38.65
N ASP A 58 -29.22 -4.73 -39.13
CA ASP A 58 -28.79 -6.06 -38.69
C ASP A 58 -27.41 -6.44 -39.26
N ASP A 59 -27.16 -6.07 -40.53
CA ASP A 59 -25.89 -6.34 -41.20
C ASP A 59 -24.77 -5.47 -40.61
N LEU A 60 -25.05 -4.19 -40.33
CA LEU A 60 -24.08 -3.28 -39.73
C LEU A 60 -23.79 -3.61 -38.26
N ALA A 61 -24.79 -4.01 -37.47
CA ALA A 61 -24.55 -4.46 -36.09
C ALA A 61 -23.68 -5.71 -36.04
N THR A 62 -23.91 -6.67 -36.95
CA THR A 62 -23.08 -7.88 -37.08
C THR A 62 -21.66 -7.53 -37.52
N GLY A 63 -21.53 -6.73 -38.59
CA GLY A 63 -20.24 -6.31 -39.13
C GLY A 63 -19.41 -5.51 -38.11
N PHE A 64 -20.06 -4.71 -37.27
CA PHE A 64 -19.39 -3.97 -36.20
C PHE A 64 -18.73 -4.92 -35.19
N VAL A 65 -19.46 -5.92 -34.70
CA VAL A 65 -18.91 -6.91 -33.74
C VAL A 65 -17.77 -7.72 -34.37
N GLU A 66 -17.89 -8.08 -35.65
CA GLU A 66 -16.82 -8.71 -36.40
C GLU A 66 -15.58 -7.81 -36.49
N ALA A 67 -15.75 -6.54 -36.86
CA ALA A 67 -14.66 -5.58 -36.94
C ALA A 67 -13.96 -5.36 -35.59
N VAL A 68 -14.72 -5.31 -34.49
CA VAL A 68 -14.15 -5.25 -33.13
C VAL A 68 -13.32 -6.49 -32.84
N ARG A 69 -13.79 -7.70 -33.17
CA ARG A 69 -13.08 -8.96 -32.92
C ARG A 69 -11.82 -9.12 -33.77
N GLU A 70 -11.82 -8.59 -34.99
CA GLU A 70 -10.66 -8.64 -35.89
C GLU A 70 -9.60 -7.59 -35.53
N HIS A 71 -9.96 -6.58 -34.74
CA HIS A 71 -9.03 -5.53 -34.35
C HIS A 71 -7.93 -6.08 -33.42
N PRO A 72 -6.64 -5.71 -33.60
CA PRO A 72 -5.55 -6.20 -32.75
C PRO A 72 -5.71 -5.90 -31.25
N ALA A 73 -6.47 -4.87 -30.92
CA ALA A 73 -6.78 -4.51 -29.53
C ALA A 73 -7.88 -5.38 -28.88
N ALA A 74 -8.55 -6.25 -29.66
CA ALA A 74 -9.55 -7.18 -29.16
C ALA A 74 -8.98 -8.21 -28.17
N ASP A 75 -7.69 -8.50 -28.24
CA ASP A 75 -6.99 -9.37 -27.27
C ASP A 75 -7.05 -8.83 -25.84
N ALA A 76 -7.31 -7.53 -25.67
CA ALA A 76 -7.47 -6.89 -24.37
C ALA A 76 -8.91 -6.92 -23.83
N LEU A 77 -9.87 -7.42 -24.62
CA LEU A 77 -11.30 -7.51 -24.27
C LEU A 77 -11.63 -8.92 -23.78
N ASP A 78 -12.52 -9.03 -22.79
CA ASP A 78 -13.07 -10.33 -22.41
C ASP A 78 -14.00 -10.82 -23.52
N ARG A 79 -13.75 -12.02 -24.04
CA ARG A 79 -14.54 -12.60 -25.14
C ARG A 79 -16.01 -12.80 -24.76
N ASP A 80 -16.28 -13.06 -23.49
CA ASP A 80 -17.64 -13.27 -22.98
C ASP A 80 -18.40 -11.94 -22.82
N GLU A 81 -17.70 -10.80 -22.64
CA GLU A 81 -18.28 -9.44 -22.59
C GLU A 81 -18.67 -8.91 -23.97
N LEU A 82 -18.10 -9.46 -25.06
CA LEU A 82 -18.36 -9.06 -26.43
C LEU A 82 -19.54 -9.77 -27.10
N ASP A 83 -20.07 -10.82 -26.48
CA ASP A 83 -21.09 -11.67 -27.11
C ASP A 83 -22.52 -11.16 -26.87
N GLY A 84 -23.30 -11.03 -27.95
CA GLY A 84 -24.75 -10.82 -27.96
C GLY A 84 -25.30 -9.52 -27.35
N SER A 85 -24.65 -8.91 -26.37
CA SER A 85 -25.03 -7.61 -25.78
C SER A 85 -24.61 -6.46 -26.68
N LEU A 86 -23.34 -6.45 -27.09
CA LEU A 86 -22.79 -5.43 -27.97
C LEU A 86 -23.57 -5.35 -29.30
N GLU A 87 -23.88 -6.49 -29.91
CA GLU A 87 -24.65 -6.55 -31.15
C GLU A 87 -26.10 -6.03 -30.99
N ARG A 88 -26.73 -6.23 -29.82
CA ARG A 88 -28.07 -5.71 -29.54
C ARG A 88 -28.04 -4.19 -29.34
N GLU A 89 -27.06 -3.70 -28.59
CA GLU A 89 -26.89 -2.27 -28.36
C GLU A 89 -26.56 -1.52 -29.67
N GLN A 90 -25.75 -2.11 -30.55
CA GLN A 90 -25.49 -1.51 -31.86
C GLN A 90 -26.75 -1.47 -32.75
N ARG A 91 -27.67 -2.43 -32.62
CA ARG A 91 -28.98 -2.34 -33.30
C ARG A 91 -29.82 -1.20 -32.75
N GLU A 92 -29.88 -1.07 -31.43
CA GLU A 92 -30.62 0.00 -30.75
C GLU A 92 -30.05 1.38 -31.12
N LEU A 93 -28.73 1.51 -31.20
CA LEU A 93 -28.08 2.71 -31.74
C LEU A 93 -28.59 3.04 -33.15
N LEU A 94 -28.53 2.09 -34.08
CA LEU A 94 -28.88 2.33 -35.47
C LEU A 94 -30.37 2.64 -35.64
N GLU A 95 -31.23 2.19 -34.72
CA GLU A 95 -32.63 2.59 -34.64
C GLU A 95 -32.81 4.01 -34.08
N GLU A 96 -32.13 4.36 -33.00
CA GLU A 96 -32.32 5.65 -32.31
C GLU A 96 -31.63 6.83 -33.01
N LEU A 97 -30.44 6.61 -33.59
CA LEU A 97 -29.59 7.64 -34.18
C LEU A 97 -30.30 8.53 -35.23
N PRO A 98 -31.11 7.98 -36.17
CA PRO A 98 -31.80 8.82 -37.15
C PRO A 98 -33.04 9.55 -36.59
N HIS A 99 -33.58 9.14 -35.44
CA HIS A 99 -34.88 9.62 -34.93
C HIS A 99 -34.81 10.87 -34.02
N GLY A 100 -33.76 11.67 -34.14
CA GLY A 100 -33.85 13.12 -33.96
C GLY A 100 -33.84 13.68 -32.53
N GLU A 101 -33.61 12.87 -31.51
CA GLU A 101 -33.36 13.34 -30.14
C GLU A 101 -31.99 12.89 -29.65
N CYS A 102 -30.94 13.22 -30.42
CA CYS A 102 -29.54 13.10 -29.98
C CYS A 102 -29.21 14.13 -28.89
N ASP A 103 -29.94 14.06 -27.78
CA ASP A 103 -29.85 14.94 -26.64
C ASP A 103 -28.82 14.42 -25.62
N ALA A 104 -28.72 15.12 -24.49
CA ALA A 104 -27.81 14.72 -23.42
C ALA A 104 -28.13 13.33 -22.88
N ALA A 105 -29.41 12.96 -22.73
CA ALA A 105 -29.81 11.70 -22.14
C ALA A 105 -29.51 10.51 -23.06
N PHE A 106 -29.65 10.70 -24.38
CA PHE A 106 -29.23 9.73 -25.38
C PHE A 106 -27.72 9.46 -25.29
N PHE A 107 -26.89 10.51 -25.39
CA PHE A 107 -25.45 10.33 -25.38
C PHE A 107 -24.92 9.88 -24.02
N ASP A 108 -25.52 10.31 -22.91
CA ASP A 108 -25.16 9.85 -21.57
C ASP A 108 -25.37 8.34 -21.43
N ARG A 109 -26.56 7.84 -21.78
CA ARG A 109 -26.85 6.40 -21.77
C ARG A 109 -25.86 5.62 -22.63
N ARG A 110 -25.56 6.13 -23.82
CA ARG A 110 -24.68 5.48 -24.80
C ARG A 110 -23.22 5.45 -24.33
N ILE A 111 -22.68 6.58 -23.89
CA ILE A 111 -21.27 6.72 -23.51
C ILE A 111 -20.98 6.09 -22.15
N SER A 112 -21.94 6.14 -21.23
CA SER A 112 -21.87 5.49 -19.91
C SER A 112 -22.24 4.01 -19.96
N GLY A 113 -22.65 3.48 -21.13
CA GLY A 113 -22.94 2.07 -21.34
C GLY A 113 -21.70 1.19 -21.13
N ASP A 114 -21.88 0.01 -20.54
CA ASP A 114 -20.81 -0.94 -20.26
C ASP A 114 -20.07 -1.34 -21.55
N GLU A 115 -20.79 -1.48 -22.66
CA GLU A 115 -20.27 -1.86 -23.96
C GLU A 115 -19.38 -0.79 -24.61
N THR A 116 -19.79 0.48 -24.59
CA THR A 116 -18.96 1.60 -25.06
C THR A 116 -17.72 1.75 -24.18
N ALA A 117 -17.86 1.60 -22.86
CA ALA A 117 -16.75 1.59 -21.93
C ALA A 117 -15.77 0.45 -22.23
N THR A 118 -16.26 -0.76 -22.52
CA THR A 118 -15.45 -1.92 -22.91
C THR A 118 -14.66 -1.66 -24.18
N LEU A 119 -15.29 -1.11 -25.23
CA LEU A 119 -14.58 -0.75 -26.47
C LEU A 119 -13.51 0.33 -26.24
N LEU A 120 -13.83 1.38 -25.50
CA LEU A 120 -12.88 2.44 -25.16
C LEU A 120 -11.74 1.91 -24.27
N ALA A 121 -11.99 0.90 -23.44
CA ALA A 121 -11.00 0.23 -22.61
C ALA A 121 -10.00 -0.60 -23.44
N ALA A 122 -10.41 -1.17 -24.59
CA ALA A 122 -9.48 -1.72 -25.59
C ALA A 122 -8.60 -0.65 -26.24
N GLY A 123 -9.08 0.60 -26.26
CA GLY A 123 -8.35 1.77 -26.72
C GLY A 123 -9.10 2.54 -27.79
N PRO A 124 -8.76 3.83 -27.99
CA PRO A 124 -9.47 4.70 -28.93
C PRO A 124 -9.39 4.20 -30.38
N ASP A 125 -8.31 3.51 -30.75
CA ASP A 125 -8.15 2.96 -32.10
C ASP A 125 -9.16 1.86 -32.40
N ALA A 126 -9.49 1.00 -31.42
CA ALA A 126 -10.48 -0.05 -31.57
C ALA A 126 -11.89 0.53 -31.72
N TYR A 127 -12.21 1.52 -30.89
CA TYR A 127 -13.47 2.25 -30.96
C TYR A 127 -13.62 2.98 -32.29
N LEU A 128 -12.61 3.71 -32.77
CA LEU A 128 -12.68 4.43 -34.04
C LEU A 128 -12.65 3.50 -35.25
N GLY A 129 -11.82 2.46 -35.22
CA GLY A 129 -11.68 1.49 -36.32
C GLY A 129 -12.97 0.70 -36.56
N SER A 130 -13.66 0.28 -35.50
CA SER A 130 -14.93 -0.45 -35.61
C SER A 130 -16.05 0.38 -36.27
N ARG A 131 -15.97 1.72 -36.22
CA ARG A 131 -16.97 2.63 -36.83
C ARG A 131 -16.85 2.71 -38.35
N GLU A 132 -15.74 2.28 -38.94
CA GLU A 132 -15.58 2.26 -40.40
C GLU A 132 -16.73 1.48 -41.07
N VAL A 133 -17.22 0.42 -40.42
CA VAL A 133 -18.39 -0.36 -40.85
C VAL A 133 -19.62 0.53 -41.06
N TYR A 134 -19.88 1.46 -40.14
CA TYR A 134 -21.01 2.39 -40.25
C TYR A 134 -20.81 3.40 -41.38
N TYR A 135 -19.61 3.96 -41.50
CA TYR A 135 -19.31 4.90 -42.58
C TYR A 135 -19.46 4.25 -43.94
N GLU A 136 -18.90 3.08 -44.13
CA GLU A 136 -18.96 2.35 -45.39
C GLU A 136 -20.38 1.91 -45.74
N GLY A 137 -21.10 1.35 -44.76
CA GLY A 137 -22.46 0.86 -44.94
C GLY A 137 -23.48 1.95 -45.21
N ILE A 138 -23.58 2.93 -44.32
CA ILE A 138 -24.62 3.96 -44.39
C ILE A 138 -24.40 4.88 -45.60
N LEU A 139 -23.14 5.23 -45.93
CA LEU A 139 -22.89 6.07 -47.12
C LEU A 139 -23.25 5.36 -48.42
N ARG A 140 -23.07 4.04 -48.51
CA ARG A 140 -23.52 3.25 -49.68
C ARG A 140 -25.04 3.14 -49.72
N ALA A 141 -25.66 2.84 -48.59
CA ALA A 141 -27.11 2.73 -48.50
C ALA A 141 -27.81 4.06 -48.85
N ILE A 142 -27.26 5.20 -48.41
CA ILE A 142 -27.71 6.54 -48.83
C ILE A 142 -27.60 6.71 -50.35
N ALA A 143 -26.47 6.31 -50.94
CA ALA A 143 -26.27 6.44 -52.38
C ALA A 143 -27.24 5.56 -53.18
N ASP A 144 -27.54 4.35 -52.69
CA ASP A 144 -28.48 3.42 -53.33
C ASP A 144 -29.95 3.87 -53.15
N ASP A 145 -30.29 4.43 -51.99
CA ASP A 145 -31.58 5.06 -51.73
C ASP A 145 -31.84 6.25 -52.67
N VAL A 146 -30.87 7.15 -52.82
CA VAL A 146 -30.97 8.27 -53.78
C VAL A 146 -31.06 7.76 -55.22
N LYS A 147 -30.29 6.73 -55.60
CA LYS A 147 -30.41 6.13 -56.95
C LYS A 147 -31.81 5.58 -57.20
N ALA A 148 -32.45 4.97 -56.19
CA ALA A 148 -33.80 4.46 -56.31
C ALA A 148 -34.83 5.59 -56.43
N GLU A 149 -34.67 6.67 -55.66
CA GLU A 149 -35.55 7.84 -55.69
C GLU A 149 -35.47 8.63 -57.01
N TYR A 150 -34.28 8.71 -57.62
CA TYR A 150 -34.02 9.48 -58.84
C TYR A 150 -33.87 8.60 -60.10
N ALA A 151 -34.17 7.30 -60.01
CA ALA A 151 -34.14 6.41 -61.17
C ALA A 151 -35.19 6.85 -62.21
N PRO A 152 -34.85 6.91 -63.51
CA PRO A 152 -35.85 7.16 -64.54
C PRO A 152 -36.82 5.97 -64.58
N GLU A 153 -38.13 6.23 -64.53
CA GLU A 153 -39.17 5.23 -64.86
C GLU A 153 -38.96 4.77 -66.31
N THR A 154 -38.13 3.76 -66.52
CA THR A 154 -37.83 3.21 -67.86
C THR A 154 -38.58 1.90 -68.11
N ASP A 155 -39.41 1.45 -67.16
CA ASP A 155 -40.29 0.29 -67.30
C ASP A 155 -41.73 0.71 -67.66
N LEU A 156 -41.87 1.57 -68.66
CA LEU A 156 -43.13 1.64 -69.40
C LEU A 156 -43.05 0.66 -70.58
N GLU A 157 -43.84 -0.41 -70.50
CA GLU A 157 -44.15 -1.27 -71.65
C GLU A 157 -44.53 -0.40 -72.87
N PRO A 158 -44.25 -0.85 -74.10
CA PRO A 158 -44.65 -0.09 -75.29
C PRO A 158 -46.18 0.00 -75.34
N VAL A 159 -46.72 1.16 -74.97
CA VAL A 159 -48.14 1.45 -75.11
C VAL A 159 -48.44 1.57 -76.61
N GLU A 160 -49.11 0.57 -77.16
CA GLU A 160 -49.77 0.70 -78.45
C GLU A 160 -50.89 1.76 -78.33
N ASP A 161 -50.66 2.89 -79.00
CA ASP A 161 -51.61 3.88 -79.53
C ASP A 161 -53.06 3.83 -78.99
N GLU A 162 -53.29 4.41 -77.81
CA GLU A 162 -54.59 5.02 -77.50
C GLU A 162 -54.42 6.43 -76.93
N ARG A 163 -55.04 7.38 -77.65
CA ARG A 163 -55.06 8.81 -77.37
C ARG A 163 -55.67 9.06 -75.99
N THR A 164 -54.83 9.45 -75.03
CA THR A 164 -55.29 10.10 -73.79
C THR A 164 -54.87 11.57 -73.79
N ASP A 165 -55.78 12.39 -73.29
CA ASP A 165 -55.79 13.84 -73.32
C ASP A 165 -54.97 14.43 -72.16
N GLY A 166 -53.68 14.64 -72.40
CA GLY A 166 -52.95 15.80 -71.83
C GLY A 166 -52.89 15.94 -70.30
N GLY A 167 -52.81 14.85 -69.55
CA GLY A 167 -52.38 14.88 -68.15
C GLY A 167 -50.86 14.89 -68.07
N ALA A 168 -50.25 16.04 -67.76
CA ALA A 168 -48.82 16.11 -67.48
C ALA A 168 -48.51 15.35 -66.17
N VAL A 169 -47.95 14.16 -66.29
CA VAL A 169 -47.22 13.52 -65.19
C VAL A 169 -45.94 14.30 -65.02
N THR A 170 -45.81 15.07 -63.94
CA THR A 170 -44.54 15.70 -63.57
C THR A 170 -43.67 14.64 -62.92
N THR A 171 -42.85 13.93 -63.68
CA THR A 171 -41.77 13.12 -63.10
C THR A 171 -40.58 14.04 -62.79
N ASN A 172 -39.84 13.76 -61.71
CA ASN A 172 -38.58 14.45 -61.39
C ASN A 172 -37.49 14.22 -62.47
N ALA A 173 -37.71 13.26 -63.38
CA ALA A 173 -36.83 12.94 -64.51
C ALA A 173 -36.82 14.00 -65.63
N ASP A 174 -37.81 14.90 -65.68
CA ASP A 174 -37.85 16.02 -66.63
C ASP A 174 -37.19 17.31 -66.08
N SER A 175 -36.63 17.27 -64.87
CA SER A 175 -35.87 18.39 -64.33
C SER A 175 -34.50 18.47 -65.03
N PRO A 176 -34.11 19.60 -65.64
CA PRO A 176 -32.80 19.76 -66.30
C PRO A 176 -31.61 19.55 -65.35
N ASN A 177 -31.86 19.46 -64.04
CA ASN A 177 -30.89 19.26 -62.99
C ASN A 177 -31.02 17.92 -62.24
N GLY A 178 -31.81 16.94 -62.70
CA GLY A 178 -32.10 15.72 -61.92
C GLY A 178 -30.86 14.97 -61.40
N VAL A 179 -29.75 14.97 -62.16
CA VAL A 179 -28.46 14.41 -61.70
C VAL A 179 -27.80 15.30 -60.64
N SER A 180 -27.87 16.63 -60.79
CA SER A 180 -27.36 17.57 -59.79
C SER A 180 -28.13 17.47 -58.49
N ASP A 181 -29.46 17.42 -58.57
CA ASP A 181 -30.35 17.31 -57.42
C ASP A 181 -30.12 15.98 -56.67
N ALA A 182 -29.87 14.88 -57.39
CA ALA A 182 -29.48 13.60 -56.79
C ALA A 182 -28.11 13.66 -56.09
N VAL A 183 -27.11 14.32 -56.70
CA VAL A 183 -25.79 14.48 -56.07
C VAL A 183 -25.89 15.32 -54.79
N ASP A 184 -26.65 16.43 -54.83
CA ASP A 184 -26.87 17.28 -53.66
C ASP A 184 -27.57 16.50 -52.54
N ALA A 185 -28.57 15.67 -52.86
CA ALA A 185 -29.24 14.80 -51.89
C ALA A 185 -28.29 13.79 -51.22
N VAL A 186 -27.39 13.15 -51.99
CA VAL A 186 -26.36 12.25 -51.42
C VAL A 186 -25.45 13.03 -50.46
N VAL A 187 -24.99 14.21 -50.88
CA VAL A 187 -24.07 15.03 -50.07
C VAL A 187 -24.75 15.48 -48.77
N ASP A 188 -25.99 15.95 -48.83
CA ASP A 188 -26.72 16.43 -47.64
C ASP A 188 -27.00 15.28 -46.65
N ARG A 189 -27.47 14.13 -47.15
CA ARG A 189 -27.70 12.92 -46.33
C ARG A 189 -26.40 12.41 -45.71
N ALA A 190 -25.32 12.35 -46.49
CA ALA A 190 -24.01 11.92 -46.02
C ALA A 190 -23.43 12.87 -44.96
N LEU A 191 -23.53 14.19 -45.17
CA LEU A 191 -23.06 15.19 -44.21
C LEU A 191 -23.85 15.10 -42.90
N ALA A 192 -25.17 14.94 -42.96
CA ALA A 192 -25.99 14.79 -41.77
C ALA A 192 -25.55 13.60 -40.91
N PHE A 193 -25.31 12.44 -41.56
CA PHE A 193 -24.76 11.25 -40.90
C PHE A 193 -23.35 11.46 -40.33
N VAL A 194 -22.41 11.97 -41.12
CA VAL A 194 -21.02 12.17 -40.67
C VAL A 194 -20.96 13.13 -39.49
N ARG A 195 -21.81 14.17 -39.46
CA ARG A 195 -21.84 15.12 -38.36
C ARG A 195 -22.35 14.50 -37.06
N VAL A 196 -23.44 13.73 -37.09
CA VAL A 196 -23.93 13.05 -35.87
C VAL A 196 -22.94 11.97 -35.40
N ALA A 197 -22.33 11.23 -36.34
CA ALA A 197 -21.28 10.26 -36.03
C ALA A 197 -20.05 10.93 -35.38
N ASN A 198 -19.70 12.15 -35.81
CA ASN A 198 -18.60 12.91 -35.23
C ASN A 198 -18.91 13.45 -33.83
N VAL A 199 -20.15 13.86 -33.55
CA VAL A 199 -20.59 14.23 -32.19
C VAL A 199 -20.36 13.06 -31.23
N ASP A 200 -20.81 11.87 -31.64
CA ASP A 200 -20.64 10.65 -30.86
C ASP A 200 -19.17 10.29 -30.60
N GLU A 201 -18.31 10.37 -31.63
CA GLU A 201 -16.86 10.16 -31.48
C GLU A 201 -16.21 11.17 -30.53
N GLN A 202 -16.57 12.45 -30.64
CA GLN A 202 -16.04 13.48 -29.75
C GLN A 202 -16.39 13.21 -28.28
N LEU A 203 -17.62 12.80 -28.00
CA LEU A 203 -18.08 12.50 -26.66
C LEU A 203 -17.41 11.23 -26.11
N ALA A 204 -17.30 10.18 -26.92
CA ALA A 204 -16.59 8.96 -26.55
C ALA A 204 -15.10 9.20 -26.26
N MET A 205 -14.40 9.98 -27.09
CA MET A 205 -12.99 10.33 -26.86
C MET A 205 -12.81 11.17 -25.61
N ARG A 206 -13.75 12.06 -25.29
CA ARG A 206 -13.71 12.85 -24.07
C ARG A 206 -13.98 12.00 -22.83
N ALA A 207 -14.93 11.07 -22.90
CA ALA A 207 -15.16 10.11 -21.84
C ALA A 207 -13.92 9.27 -21.56
N TYR A 208 -13.28 8.76 -22.61
CA TYR A 208 -12.01 8.06 -22.51
C TYR A 208 -10.91 8.92 -21.87
N ALA A 209 -10.76 10.17 -22.29
CA ALA A 209 -9.76 11.09 -21.72
C ALA A 209 -10.03 11.36 -20.23
N SER A 210 -11.28 11.63 -19.85
CA SER A 210 -11.68 11.84 -18.46
C SER A 210 -11.34 10.63 -17.60
N ALA A 211 -11.64 9.43 -18.10
CA ALA A 211 -11.35 8.19 -17.38
C ALA A 211 -9.85 7.94 -17.18
N ARG A 212 -9.03 8.37 -18.14
CA ARG A 212 -7.56 8.31 -18.03
C ARG A 212 -7.03 9.33 -17.04
N ASP A 213 -7.61 10.52 -16.99
CA ASP A 213 -7.28 11.52 -15.99
C ASP A 213 -7.63 11.00 -14.58
N ASP A 214 -8.82 10.41 -14.39
CA ASP A 214 -9.23 9.78 -13.13
C ASP A 214 -8.29 8.62 -12.72
N GLU A 215 -7.85 7.80 -13.69
CA GLU A 215 -6.87 6.74 -13.46
C GLU A 215 -5.52 7.30 -12.99
N VAL A 216 -5.04 8.39 -13.61
CA VAL A 216 -3.82 9.09 -13.21
C VAL A 216 -3.94 9.64 -11.79
N GLU A 217 -5.04 10.32 -11.46
CA GLU A 217 -5.29 10.84 -10.11
C GLU A 217 -5.30 9.71 -9.05
N ALA A 218 -5.91 8.57 -9.37
CA ALA A 218 -5.91 7.40 -8.49
C ALA A 218 -4.50 6.84 -8.25
N TYR A 219 -3.65 6.79 -9.28
CA TYR A 219 -2.25 6.40 -9.15
C TYR A 219 -1.44 7.40 -8.32
N GLU A 220 -1.65 8.70 -8.51
CA GLU A 220 -0.98 9.74 -7.72
C GLU A 220 -1.34 9.62 -6.24
N ALA A 221 -2.62 9.45 -5.91
CA ALA A 221 -3.07 9.22 -4.54
C ALA A 221 -2.46 7.94 -3.93
N LYS A 222 -2.25 6.88 -4.73
CA LYS A 222 -1.56 5.66 -4.28
C LYS A 222 -0.08 5.91 -4.00
N LEU A 223 0.60 6.69 -4.84
CA LEU A 223 1.99 7.07 -4.65
C LEU A 223 2.18 7.92 -3.39
N GLU A 224 1.31 8.89 -3.14
CA GLU A 224 1.35 9.69 -1.89
C GLU A 224 1.20 8.81 -0.65
N ARG A 225 0.28 7.84 -0.66
CA ARG A 225 0.13 6.88 0.44
C ARG A 225 1.39 6.03 0.64
N GLN A 226 2.06 5.64 -0.44
CA GLN A 226 3.33 4.89 -0.35
C GLN A 226 4.47 5.76 0.20
N GLN A 227 4.57 7.01 -0.24
CA GLN A 227 5.55 7.96 0.30
C GLN A 227 5.34 8.18 1.80
N SER A 228 4.10 8.40 2.24
CA SER A 228 3.80 8.54 3.67
C SER A 228 4.16 7.29 4.49
N LYS A 229 4.04 6.08 3.91
CA LYS A 229 4.50 4.84 4.57
C LYS A 229 6.03 4.77 4.65
N LEU A 230 6.75 5.24 3.63
CA LEU A 230 8.21 5.30 3.66
C LEU A 230 8.70 6.26 4.74
N ASP A 231 8.09 7.45 4.85
CA ASP A 231 8.40 8.42 5.91
C ASP A 231 8.15 7.84 7.31
N ASP A 232 7.12 7.00 7.47
CA ASP A 232 6.87 6.29 8.72
C ASP A 232 7.94 5.24 9.02
N TYR A 233 8.34 4.46 8.01
CA TYR A 233 9.43 3.48 8.17
C TYR A 233 10.76 4.14 8.48
N GLU A 234 11.09 5.28 7.86
CA GLU A 234 12.31 6.03 8.18
C GLU A 234 12.31 6.45 9.65
N ARG A 235 11.19 6.99 10.16
CA ARG A 235 11.06 7.34 11.58
C ARG A 235 11.19 6.13 12.50
N GLN A 236 10.62 4.99 12.11
CA GLN A 236 10.77 3.75 12.89
C GLN A 236 12.22 3.28 12.92
N ILE A 237 12.94 3.37 11.79
CA ILE A 237 14.36 3.02 11.71
C ILE A 237 15.18 3.91 12.64
N GLU A 238 14.98 5.23 12.60
CA GLU A 238 15.65 6.17 13.51
C GLU A 238 15.40 5.83 14.99
N GLU A 239 14.16 5.47 15.35
CA GLU A 239 13.84 5.04 16.71
C GLU A 239 14.57 3.75 17.10
N TYR A 240 14.62 2.77 16.19
CA TYR A 240 15.33 1.51 16.43
C TYR A 240 16.84 1.73 16.55
N GLU A 241 17.43 2.58 15.73
CA GLU A 241 18.85 2.96 15.81
C GLU A 241 19.15 3.60 17.17
N ALA A 242 18.36 4.58 17.60
CA ALA A 242 18.51 5.21 18.91
C ALA A 242 18.32 4.22 20.07
N LYS A 243 17.47 3.20 19.90
CA LYS A 243 17.29 2.14 20.90
C LYS A 243 18.50 1.20 20.94
N LEU A 244 19.07 0.87 19.79
CA LEU A 244 20.28 0.05 19.69
C LEU A 244 21.46 0.75 20.36
N GLU A 245 21.70 2.03 20.07
CA GLU A 245 22.76 2.83 20.70
C GLU A 245 22.64 2.82 22.24
N ARG A 246 21.46 3.11 22.79
CA ARG A 246 21.24 3.05 24.25
C ARG A 246 21.51 1.66 24.84
N THR A 247 21.23 0.62 24.09
CA THR A 247 21.46 -0.77 24.52
C THR A 247 22.95 -1.09 24.52
N GLU A 248 23.70 -0.60 23.54
CA GLU A 248 25.16 -0.72 23.46
C GLU A 248 25.83 0.04 24.60
N ASP A 249 25.45 1.30 24.85
CA ASP A 249 25.94 2.09 26.00
C ASP A 249 25.69 1.37 27.33
N SER A 250 24.47 0.82 27.49
CA SER A 250 24.11 0.07 28.70
C SER A 250 24.96 -1.19 28.86
N ARG A 251 25.32 -1.83 27.75
CA ARG A 251 26.16 -3.04 27.75
C ARG A 251 27.60 -2.71 28.14
N GLU A 252 28.18 -1.64 27.62
CA GLU A 252 29.52 -1.17 27.99
C GLU A 252 29.58 -0.77 29.48
N ALA A 253 28.54 -0.08 29.96
CA ALA A 253 28.40 0.25 31.38
C ALA A 253 28.33 -1.01 32.27
N LEU A 254 27.58 -2.03 31.85
CA LEU A 254 27.48 -3.33 32.54
C LEU A 254 28.80 -4.09 32.54
N GLU A 255 29.56 -4.06 31.45
CA GLU A 255 30.88 -4.68 31.37
C GLU A 255 31.85 -4.03 32.36
N THR A 256 31.90 -2.70 32.36
CA THR A 256 32.72 -1.94 33.32
C THR A 256 32.29 -2.20 34.78
N ALA A 257 30.99 -2.26 35.05
CA ALA A 257 30.48 -2.60 36.38
C ALA A 257 30.88 -4.02 36.79
N THR A 258 30.84 -4.98 35.87
CA THR A 258 31.25 -6.36 36.10
C THR A 258 32.73 -6.47 36.43
N GLU A 259 33.59 -5.74 35.72
CA GLU A 259 35.04 -5.68 36.03
C GLU A 259 35.32 -5.12 37.41
N ARG A 260 34.64 -4.04 37.80
CA ARG A 260 34.76 -3.46 39.15
C ARG A 260 34.33 -4.46 40.23
N VAL A 261 33.20 -5.13 40.02
CA VAL A 261 32.71 -6.16 40.97
C VAL A 261 33.72 -7.31 41.09
N LYS A 262 34.30 -7.78 39.98
CA LYS A 262 35.36 -8.81 40.02
C LYS A 262 36.56 -8.34 40.84
N SER A 263 37.04 -7.12 40.60
CA SER A 263 38.14 -6.53 41.38
C SER A 263 37.82 -6.47 42.87
N SER A 264 36.63 -5.98 43.25
CA SER A 264 36.22 -5.92 44.65
C SER A 264 36.07 -7.31 45.28
N VAL A 265 35.60 -8.31 44.53
CA VAL A 265 35.54 -9.70 45.01
C VAL A 265 36.94 -10.26 45.26
N ASP A 266 37.89 -9.99 44.37
CA ASP A 266 39.28 -10.44 44.52
C ASP A 266 39.99 -9.72 45.68
N GLU A 267 39.72 -8.43 45.90
CA GLU A 267 40.19 -7.69 47.08
C GLU A 267 39.61 -8.26 48.38
N VAL A 268 38.30 -8.51 48.44
CA VAL A 268 37.66 -9.11 49.63
C VAL A 268 38.22 -10.50 49.92
N ARG A 269 38.51 -11.30 48.89
CA ARG A 269 39.19 -12.60 49.05
C ARG A 269 40.59 -12.43 49.64
N SER A 270 41.41 -11.53 49.09
CA SER A 270 42.75 -11.26 49.61
C SER A 270 42.72 -10.78 51.07
N VAL A 271 41.79 -9.89 51.41
CA VAL A 271 41.60 -9.40 52.79
C VAL A 271 41.16 -10.53 53.72
N SER A 272 40.29 -11.41 53.25
CA SER A 272 39.84 -12.58 54.04
C SER A 272 40.99 -13.57 54.29
N ASP A 273 41.87 -13.78 53.31
CA ASP A 273 43.08 -14.60 53.47
C ASP A 273 44.07 -13.97 54.46
N ASP A 274 44.22 -12.64 54.43
CA ASP A 274 45.03 -11.90 55.40
C ASP A 274 44.48 -12.00 56.82
N VAL A 275 43.17 -11.90 56.99
CA VAL A 275 42.49 -12.05 58.29
C VAL A 275 42.68 -13.48 58.82
N THR A 276 42.54 -14.50 57.97
CA THR A 276 42.78 -15.90 58.36
C THR A 276 44.21 -16.09 58.89
N ARG A 277 45.22 -15.67 58.12
CA ARG A 277 46.63 -15.76 58.53
C ARG A 277 46.94 -14.99 59.81
N ARG A 278 46.32 -13.82 60.01
CA ARG A 278 46.47 -13.05 61.25
C ARG A 278 45.80 -13.74 62.43
N THR A 279 44.68 -14.41 62.21
CA THR A 279 43.97 -15.17 63.24
C THR A 279 44.81 -16.37 63.67
N GLU A 280 45.38 -17.12 62.72
CA GLU A 280 46.33 -18.22 63.01
C GLU A 280 47.52 -17.72 63.84
N ARG A 281 48.11 -16.59 63.47
CA ARG A 281 49.25 -16.03 64.23
C ARG A 281 48.88 -15.53 65.62
N ILE A 282 47.65 -15.07 65.82
CA ILE A 282 47.14 -14.69 67.15
C ILE A 282 46.95 -15.95 68.00
N ASP A 283 46.48 -17.04 67.39
CA ASP A 283 46.33 -18.35 68.04
C ASP A 283 47.70 -18.86 68.54
N ASP A 284 48.71 -18.87 67.65
CA ASP A 284 50.08 -19.25 68.01
C ASP A 284 50.65 -18.39 69.15
N LEU A 285 50.42 -17.07 69.12
CA LEU A 285 50.86 -16.15 70.17
C LEU A 285 50.10 -16.37 71.49
N ALA A 286 48.82 -16.72 71.43
CA ALA A 286 48.02 -17.03 72.61
C ALA A 286 48.53 -18.32 73.28
N ASP A 287 48.91 -19.33 72.49
CA ASP A 287 49.53 -20.57 72.98
C ASP A 287 50.90 -20.31 73.63
N GLU A 288 51.77 -19.50 72.99
CA GLU A 288 53.05 -19.08 73.59
C GLU A 288 52.86 -18.27 74.89
N GLN A 289 51.83 -17.42 74.92
CA GLN A 289 51.50 -16.62 76.10
C GLN A 289 50.96 -17.50 77.24
N GLU A 290 50.17 -18.53 76.95
CA GLU A 290 49.73 -19.52 77.94
C GLU A 290 50.94 -20.27 78.54
N GLY A 291 51.88 -20.70 77.70
CA GLY A 291 53.12 -21.34 78.14
C GLY A 291 53.94 -20.45 79.09
N SER A 292 54.13 -19.19 78.70
CA SER A 292 54.85 -18.19 79.50
C SER A 292 54.15 -17.91 80.83
N ILE A 293 52.81 -17.81 80.84
CA ILE A 293 52.03 -17.62 82.07
C ILE A 293 52.18 -18.82 83.01
N ASN A 294 52.16 -20.04 82.48
CA ASN A 294 52.36 -21.26 83.28
C ASN A 294 53.78 -21.32 83.87
N GLU A 295 54.80 -20.92 83.12
CA GLU A 295 56.18 -20.82 83.62
C GLU A 295 56.30 -19.78 84.74
N ILE A 296 55.77 -18.57 84.52
CA ILE A 296 55.72 -17.51 85.54
C ILE A 296 54.97 -17.99 86.79
N ALA A 297 53.86 -18.70 86.64
CA ALA A 297 53.12 -19.25 87.79
C ALA A 297 53.95 -20.29 88.56
N GLY A 298 54.75 -21.09 87.85
CA GLY A 298 55.72 -22.01 88.44
C GLY A 298 56.84 -21.28 89.21
N GLU A 299 57.42 -20.24 88.61
CA GLU A 299 58.42 -19.40 89.27
C GLU A 299 57.85 -18.67 90.49
N ILE A 300 56.63 -18.11 90.40
CA ILE A 300 55.93 -17.50 91.53
C ILE A 300 55.68 -18.51 92.65
N SER A 301 55.38 -19.76 92.32
CA SER A 301 55.25 -20.83 93.32
C SER A 301 56.59 -21.15 93.98
N GLY A 302 57.68 -21.18 93.21
CA GLY A 302 59.05 -21.35 93.74
C GLY A 302 59.50 -20.17 94.60
N LEU A 303 59.18 -18.94 94.18
CA LEU A 303 59.39 -17.72 94.96
C LEU A 303 58.56 -17.74 96.25
N SER A 304 57.32 -18.23 96.20
CA SER A 304 56.48 -18.37 97.39
C SER A 304 57.08 -19.40 98.36
N ALA A 305 57.59 -20.53 97.86
CA ALA A 305 58.28 -21.52 98.69
C ALA A 305 59.57 -20.98 99.32
N THR A 306 60.35 -20.20 98.58
CA THR A 306 61.55 -19.53 99.14
C THR A 306 61.20 -18.42 100.12
N VAL A 307 60.10 -17.69 99.91
CA VAL A 307 59.57 -16.73 100.91
C VAL A 307 59.16 -17.46 102.18
N GLU A 308 58.52 -18.63 102.06
CA GLU A 308 58.13 -19.45 103.20
C GLU A 308 59.35 -20.07 103.93
N GLU A 309 60.39 -20.45 103.20
CA GLU A 309 61.67 -20.89 103.76
C GLU A 309 62.45 -19.75 104.43
N ILE A 310 62.41 -18.53 103.87
CA ILE A 310 62.98 -17.32 104.49
C ILE A 310 62.21 -16.97 105.76
N ALA A 311 60.88 -17.04 105.74
CA ALA A 311 60.05 -16.82 106.91
C ALA A 311 60.37 -17.86 108.00
N SER A 312 60.45 -19.15 107.64
CA SER A 312 60.83 -20.21 108.57
C SER A 312 62.25 -20.02 109.13
N ASN A 313 63.23 -19.61 108.30
CA ASN A 313 64.58 -19.29 108.77
C ASN A 313 64.60 -18.04 109.65
N ALA A 314 63.80 -17.02 109.34
CA ALA A 314 63.69 -15.82 110.17
C ALA A 314 63.07 -16.16 111.54
N GLU A 315 62.07 -17.05 111.58
CA GLU A 315 61.50 -17.59 112.82
C GLU A 315 62.53 -18.43 113.60
N GLU A 316 63.33 -19.27 112.91
CA GLU A 316 64.39 -20.05 113.54
C GLU A 316 65.54 -19.18 114.07
N VAL A 317 65.94 -18.15 113.33
CA VAL A 317 66.91 -17.14 113.77
C VAL A 317 66.35 -16.39 114.97
N SER A 318 65.08 -15.99 114.95
CA SER A 318 64.43 -15.34 116.10
C SER A 318 64.46 -16.24 117.33
N ALA A 319 64.09 -17.51 117.20
CA ALA A 319 64.11 -18.47 118.30
C ALA A 319 65.55 -18.77 118.81
N THR A 320 66.53 -18.76 117.91
CA THR A 320 67.94 -18.93 118.27
C THR A 320 68.48 -17.68 118.95
N SER A 321 68.07 -16.49 118.50
CA SER A 321 68.37 -15.21 119.14
C SER A 321 67.76 -15.13 120.53
N GLU A 322 66.50 -15.55 120.74
CA GLU A 322 65.90 -15.64 122.08
C GLU A 322 66.66 -16.59 122.99
N ARG A 323 67.07 -17.78 122.51
CA ARG A 323 67.93 -18.69 123.31
C ARG A 323 69.31 -18.10 123.60
N ALA A 324 69.90 -17.36 122.66
CA ALA A 324 71.18 -16.72 122.88
C ALA A 324 71.06 -15.57 123.88
N GLU A 325 69.94 -14.84 123.87
CA GLU A 325 69.60 -13.81 124.85
C GLU A 325 69.37 -14.43 126.24
N GLU A 326 68.57 -15.50 126.35
CA GLU A 326 68.36 -16.24 127.60
C GLU A 326 69.67 -16.83 128.15
N LEU A 327 70.53 -17.41 127.29
CA LEU A 327 71.85 -17.88 127.69
C LEU A 327 72.76 -16.71 128.15
N THR A 328 72.63 -15.54 127.52
CA THR A 328 73.40 -14.35 127.92
C THR A 328 72.89 -13.80 129.25
N ASP A 329 71.58 -13.79 129.50
CA ASP A 329 70.98 -13.43 130.78
C ASP A 329 71.40 -14.42 131.88
N ASP A 330 71.31 -15.74 131.64
CA ASP A 330 71.81 -16.77 132.56
C ASP A 330 73.32 -16.58 132.85
N THR A 331 74.12 -16.25 131.83
CA THR A 331 75.55 -15.98 132.01
C THR A 331 75.78 -14.68 132.78
N THR A 332 74.91 -13.68 132.63
CA THR A 332 74.99 -12.38 133.33
C THR A 332 74.56 -12.52 134.79
N ASP A 333 73.52 -13.29 135.08
CA ASP A 333 73.07 -13.64 136.43
C ASP A 333 74.14 -14.51 137.13
N THR A 334 74.68 -15.52 136.45
CA THR A 334 75.79 -16.33 137.00
C THR A 334 77.06 -15.48 137.23
N ALA A 335 77.30 -14.45 136.41
CA ALA A 335 78.40 -13.51 136.60
C ALA A 335 78.13 -12.44 137.67
N GLN A 336 76.86 -12.16 138.02
CA GLN A 336 76.48 -11.29 139.13
C GLN A 336 76.42 -12.03 140.48
N GLU A 337 76.33 -13.36 140.48
CA GLU A 337 76.35 -14.22 141.67
C GLU A 337 77.77 -14.74 142.07
N ALA A 338 78.83 -14.37 141.32
CA ALA A 338 80.23 -14.75 141.58
C ALA A 338 81.09 -13.59 142.12
#